data_AF-A0A101DAM5-F1
#
_entry.id   AF-A0A101DAM5-F1
#
_cell.length_a   1.000
_cell.length_b   1.000
_cell.length_c   1.000
_cell.angle_alpha   90.00
_cell.angle_beta   90.00
_cell.angle_gamma   90.00
#
_symmetry.space_group_name_H-M   'P 1'
#
loop_
_entity.id
_entity.type
_entity.pdbx_description
1 polymer ?
#
loop_
_entity_poly.entity_id
_entity_poly.type
_entity_poly.pdbx_seq_one_letter_code
_entity_poly.pdbx_strand_id
1 'polypeptide(L)'
;GKQVIGCKQVQVVENGKKQFDPLTGTPITHEACDQLTIEPNTGTLSEAEFDEKIKNLVTFLAYSANPVKLKSQRIGTYVLLYLAFFFVFAYLLKREYWKDVH
;
A
#
# COMPACT_ATOMS: atom_id res chain seq x y z
N GLY A 1 14.05 19.26 2.78
CA GLY A 1 13.88 20.69 2.47
C GLY A 1 13.14 21.34 3.60
N LYS A 2 13.42 22.61 3.86
CA LYS A 2 12.68 23.44 4.81
C LYS A 2 11.27 23.67 4.26
N GLN A 3 10.26 23.31 5.05
CA GLN A 3 8.87 23.56 4.71
C GLN A 3 8.47 24.91 5.30
N VAL A 4 7.85 25.74 4.48
CA VAL A 4 7.35 27.06 4.87
C VAL A 4 5.89 27.17 4.46
N ILE A 5 5.13 28.00 5.17
CA ILE A 5 3.77 28.36 4.75
C ILE A 5 3.92 29.30 3.55
N GLY A 6 3.27 28.97 2.43
CA GLY A 6 3.33 29.75 1.21
C GLY A 6 2.11 29.54 0.31
N CYS A 7 2.07 30.32 -0.77
CA CYS A 7 0.95 30.33 -1.70
C CYS A 7 1.08 29.24 -2.75
N LYS A 8 -0.03 28.51 -2.97
CA LYS A 8 -0.13 27.51 -4.03
C LYS A 8 -1.55 27.51 -4.59
N GLN A 9 -1.64 27.24 -5.88
CA GLN A 9 -2.91 27.11 -6.60
C GLN A 9 -3.60 25.80 -6.17
N VAL A 10 -4.76 25.92 -5.53
CA VAL A 10 -5.61 24.81 -5.09
C VAL A 10 -6.97 24.89 -5.76
N GLN A 11 -7.52 23.72 -6.08
CA GLN A 11 -8.84 23.63 -6.72
C GLN A 11 -9.92 24.16 -5.77
N VAL A 12 -10.80 25.02 -6.29
CA VAL A 12 -11.94 25.54 -5.54
C VAL A 12 -12.93 24.40 -5.29
N VAL A 13 -13.30 24.22 -4.03
CA VAL A 13 -14.30 23.21 -3.62
C VAL A 13 -15.50 23.95 -3.05
N GLU A 14 -16.64 23.84 -3.71
CA GLU A 14 -17.91 24.45 -3.27
C GLU A 14 -18.91 23.34 -2.96
N ASN A 15 -19.51 23.37 -1.76
CA ASN A 15 -20.41 22.31 -1.27
C ASN A 15 -19.83 20.89 -1.40
N GLY A 16 -18.51 20.74 -1.20
CA GLY A 16 -17.80 19.45 -1.28
C GLY A 16 -17.51 18.95 -2.70
N LYS A 17 -17.84 19.70 -3.75
CA LYS A 17 -17.54 19.35 -5.14
C LYS A 17 -16.40 20.22 -5.69
N LYS A 18 -15.46 19.59 -6.40
CA LYS A 18 -14.38 20.28 -7.13
C LYS A 18 -14.97 21.04 -8.31
N GLN A 19 -14.70 22.34 -8.40
CA GLN A 19 -15.23 23.18 -9.46
C GLN A 19 -14.36 23.09 -10.73
N PHE A 20 -15.03 22.98 -11.87
CA PHE A 20 -14.43 22.99 -13.20
C PHE A 20 -15.11 24.07 -14.04
N ASP A 21 -14.35 24.73 -14.90
CA ASP A 21 -14.87 25.73 -15.82
C ASP A 21 -15.80 25.06 -16.86
N PRO A 22 -17.08 25.50 -16.97
CA PRO A 22 -18.05 24.89 -17.87
C PRO A 22 -17.72 25.04 -19.37
N LEU A 23 -16.86 25.98 -19.76
CA LEU A 23 -16.49 26.20 -21.17
C LEU A 23 -15.19 25.50 -21.57
N THR A 24 -14.26 25.31 -20.62
CA THR A 24 -12.94 24.72 -20.92
C THR A 24 -12.73 23.34 -20.31
N GLY A 25 -13.55 22.93 -19.34
CA GLY A 25 -13.38 21.68 -18.59
C GLY A 25 -12.14 21.64 -17.71
N THR A 26 -11.44 22.77 -17.57
CA THR A 26 -10.25 22.88 -16.71
C THR A 26 -10.65 23.13 -15.26
N PRO A 27 -9.89 22.64 -14.26
CA PRO A 27 -10.20 22.88 -12.86
C PRO A 27 -10.04 24.36 -12.51
N ILE A 28 -11.02 24.94 -11.84
CA ILE A 28 -10.92 26.31 -11.33
C ILE A 28 -10.03 26.28 -10.09
N THR A 29 -8.88 26.94 -10.16
CA THR A 29 -7.94 27.08 -9.05
C THR A 29 -8.01 28.47 -8.44
N HIS A 30 -7.82 28.58 -7.13
CA HIS A 30 -7.55 29.83 -6.44
C HIS A 30 -6.20 29.75 -5.73
N GLU A 31 -5.58 30.91 -5.51
CA GLU A 31 -4.37 31.00 -4.72
C GLU A 31 -4.71 30.90 -3.23
N ALA A 32 -4.30 29.82 -2.57
CA ALA A 32 -4.36 29.72 -1.11
C ALA A 32 -2.96 29.84 -0.51
N CYS A 33 -2.80 30.75 0.45
CA CYS A 33 -1.51 31.08 1.07
C CYS A 33 -1.18 30.32 2.36
N ASP A 34 -2.10 29.46 2.81
CA ASP A 34 -1.93 28.64 4.01
C ASP A 34 -1.41 27.23 3.68
N GLN A 35 -0.75 27.05 2.53
CA GLN A 35 -0.27 25.76 2.08
C GLN A 35 1.21 25.54 2.41
N LEU A 36 1.57 24.33 2.85
CA LEU A 36 2.96 23.95 3.03
C LEU A 36 3.65 23.86 1.65
N THR A 37 4.64 24.72 1.43
CA THR A 37 5.49 24.73 0.24
C THR A 37 6.93 24.43 0.64
N ILE A 38 7.69 23.87 -0.29
CA ILE A 38 9.09 23.50 -0.08
C ILE A 38 9.95 24.62 -0.62
N GLU A 39 10.82 25.18 0.22
CA GLU A 39 11.75 26.22 -0.22
C GLU A 39 12.82 25.59 -1.15
N PRO A 40 12.95 26.07 -2.40
CA PRO A 40 13.86 25.47 -3.38
C PRO A 40 15.32 25.54 -2.89
N ASN A 41 16.10 24.50 -3.18
CA ASN A 41 17.51 24.35 -2.78
C ASN A 41 17.80 24.27 -1.27
N THR A 42 16.77 24.09 -0.43
CA THR A 42 16.96 23.79 1.02
C THR A 42 17.06 22.31 1.32
N GLY A 43 16.96 21.45 0.29
CA GLY A 43 17.18 20.02 0.40
C GLY A 43 18.67 19.70 0.44
N THR A 44 19.10 18.86 1.37
CA THR A 44 20.47 18.32 1.42
C THR A 44 20.69 17.17 0.43
N LEU A 45 19.62 16.67 -0.17
CA LEU A 45 19.62 15.58 -1.14
C LEU A 45 18.91 16.01 -2.40
N SER A 46 19.33 15.47 -3.54
CA SER A 46 18.53 15.48 -4.75
C SER A 46 17.25 14.65 -4.57
N GLU A 47 16.25 14.91 -5.39
CA GLU A 47 14.97 14.18 -5.36
C GLU A 47 15.19 12.67 -5.56
N ALA A 48 16.05 12.30 -6.51
CA ALA A 48 16.38 10.90 -6.79
C ALA A 48 17.07 10.19 -5.62
N GLU A 49 18.04 10.85 -4.96
CA GLU A 49 18.73 10.26 -3.80
C GLU A 49 17.81 10.15 -2.58
N PHE A 50 16.89 11.11 -2.41
CA PHE A 50 15.89 11.04 -1.34
C PHE A 50 14.97 9.84 -1.54
N ASP A 51 14.43 9.65 -2.74
CA ASP A 51 13.57 8.51 -3.09
C ASP A 51 14.30 7.18 -2.89
N GLU A 52 15.57 7.09 -3.30
CA GLU A 52 16.39 5.91 -3.10
C GLU A 52 16.57 5.61 -1.60
N LYS A 53 16.90 6.62 -0.79
CA LYS A 53 17.07 6.44 0.66
C LYS A 53 15.78 5.99 1.35
N ILE A 54 14.64 6.58 0.99
CA ILE A 54 13.34 6.18 1.54
C ILE A 54 13.00 4.75 1.12
N LYS A 55 13.21 4.38 -0.15
CA LYS A 55 12.99 3.02 -0.64
C LYS A 55 13.84 2.00 0.14
N ASN A 56 15.12 2.29 0.35
CA ASN A 56 16.02 1.42 1.09
C ASN A 56 15.60 1.30 2.57
N LEU A 57 15.19 2.40 3.20
CA LEU A 57 14.67 2.39 4.57
C LEU A 57 13.41 1.54 4.71
N VAL A 58 12.42 1.74 3.83
CA VAL A 58 11.17 0.96 3.83
C VAL A 58 11.45 -0.52 3.58
N THR A 59 12.36 -0.83 2.65
CA THR A 59 12.78 -2.21 2.37
C THR A 59 13.43 -2.86 3.59
N PHE A 60 14.31 -2.13 4.28
CA PHE A 60 14.93 -2.58 5.52
C PHE A 60 13.89 -2.83 6.61
N LEU A 61 13.00 -1.87 6.88
CA LEU A 61 11.94 -2.01 7.89
C LEU A 61 11.00 -3.19 7.58
N ALA A 62 10.65 -3.39 6.31
CA ALA A 62 9.82 -4.51 5.87
C ALA A 62 10.51 -5.86 6.14
N TYR A 63 11.83 -5.95 5.93
CA TYR A 63 12.60 -7.14 6.25
C TYR A 63 12.73 -7.36 7.77
N SER A 64 13.07 -6.32 8.54
CA SER A 64 13.20 -6.39 10.00
C SER A 64 11.90 -6.76 10.70
N ALA A 65 10.76 -6.32 10.19
CA ALA A 65 9.45 -6.66 10.74
C ALA A 65 9.10 -8.15 10.58
N ASN A 66 9.60 -8.81 9.51
CA ASN A 66 9.36 -10.23 9.29
C ASN A 66 10.53 -10.91 8.56
N PRO A 67 11.63 -11.22 9.27
CA PRO A 67 12.84 -11.77 8.66
C PRO A 67 12.66 -13.19 8.13
N VAL A 68 11.59 -13.89 8.54
CA VAL A 68 11.32 -15.30 8.19
C VAL A 68 10.22 -15.46 7.15
N LYS A 69 9.73 -14.37 6.53
CA LYS A 69 8.57 -14.38 5.61
C LYS A 69 8.68 -15.45 4.51
N LEU A 70 9.83 -15.52 3.81
CA LEU A 70 10.05 -16.50 2.74
C LEU A 70 10.08 -17.96 3.26
N LYS A 71 10.67 -18.18 4.43
CA LYS A 71 10.73 -19.52 5.05
C LYS A 71 9.35 -19.97 5.51
N SER A 72 8.57 -19.07 6.12
CA SER A 72 7.19 -19.32 6.56
C SER A 72 6.27 -19.65 5.38
N GLN A 73 6.39 -18.94 4.26
CA GLN A 73 5.61 -19.24 3.06
C GLN A 73 5.94 -20.62 2.49
N ARG A 74 7.24 -20.96 2.40
CA ARG A 74 7.67 -22.28 1.92
C ARG A 74 7.11 -23.42 2.79
N ILE A 75 7.25 -23.31 4.11
CA ILE A 75 6.72 -24.31 5.06
C ILE A 75 5.19 -24.39 4.95
N GLY A 76 4.51 -23.24 4.89
CA GLY A 76 3.06 -23.17 4.73
C GLY A 76 2.56 -23.91 3.50
N THR A 77 3.22 -23.74 2.35
CA THR A 77 2.87 -24.46 1.11
C THR A 77 2.97 -25.97 1.29
N TYR A 78 4.04 -26.48 1.91
CA TYR A 78 4.18 -27.93 2.16
C TYR A 78 3.13 -28.45 3.14
N VAL A 79 2.79 -27.69 4.18
CA VAL A 79 1.73 -28.06 5.14
C VAL A 79 0.38 -28.13 4.44
N LEU A 80 0.03 -27.15 3.59
CA LEU A 80 -1.23 -27.16 2.84
C LEU A 80 -1.32 -28.33 1.87
N LEU A 81 -0.24 -28.67 1.17
CA LEU A 81 -0.19 -29.84 0.30
C LEU A 81 -0.38 -31.15 1.08
N TYR A 82 0.29 -31.28 2.23
CA TYR A 82 0.14 -32.45 3.09
C TYR A 82 -1.31 -32.59 3.59
N LEU A 83 -1.92 -31.48 4.06
CA LEU A 83 -3.30 -31.47 4.51
C LEU A 83 -4.27 -31.81 3.38
N ALA A 84 -4.05 -31.30 2.16
CA ALA A 84 -4.89 -31.65 1.00
C ALA A 84 -4.80 -33.14 0.66
N PHE A 85 -3.60 -33.72 0.68
CA PHE A 85 -3.39 -35.15 0.49
C PHE A 85 -4.07 -35.97 1.59
N PHE A 86 -3.83 -35.63 2.86
CA PHE A 86 -4.43 -36.30 4.00
C PHE A 86 -5.97 -36.17 4.01
N PHE A 87 -6.49 -35.02 3.57
CA PHE A 87 -7.92 -34.77 3.46
C PHE A 87 -8.62 -35.78 2.52
N VAL A 88 -7.97 -36.21 1.44
CA VAL A 88 -8.51 -37.27 0.58
C VAL A 88 -8.70 -38.56 1.35
N PHE A 89 -7.71 -38.99 2.14
CA PHE A 89 -7.83 -40.21 2.97
C PHE A 89 -8.87 -40.05 4.06
N ALA A 90 -8.88 -38.92 4.76
CA ALA A 90 -9.89 -38.63 5.78
C ALA A 90 -11.30 -38.64 5.20
N TYR A 91 -11.49 -38.11 3.99
CA TYR A 91 -12.77 -38.13 3.28
C TYR A 91 -13.19 -39.56 2.90
N LEU A 92 -12.27 -40.36 2.34
CA LEU A 92 -12.55 -41.78 2.03
C LEU A 92 -12.89 -42.57 3.29
N LEU A 93 -12.16 -42.35 4.38
CA LEU A 93 -12.41 -42.97 5.67
C LEU A 93 -13.80 -42.59 6.21
N LYS A 94 -14.11 -41.29 6.22
CA LYS A 94 -15.44 -40.78 6.62
C LYS A 94 -16.55 -41.48 5.81
N ARG A 95 -16.36 -41.61 4.49
CA ARG A 95 -17.36 -42.22 3.60
C ARG A 95 -17.66 -43.68 4.00
N GLU A 96 -16.64 -44.47 4.32
CA GLU A 96 -16.87 -45.86 4.74
C GLU A 96 -17.50 -45.94 6.14
N TYR A 97 -17.02 -45.16 7.11
CA TYR A 97 -17.59 -45.14 8.47
C TYR A 97 -19.08 -44.72 8.50
N TRP A 98 -19.50 -43.86 7.58
CA TRP A 98 -20.87 -43.34 7.53
C TRP A 98 -21.82 -44.21 6.72
N LYS A 99 -21.31 -45.25 6.07
CA LYS A 99 -22.08 -46.16 5.22
C LYS A 99 -23.01 -47.07 6.03
N ASP A 100 -22.61 -47.46 7.24
CA ASP A 100 -23.39 -48.36 8.11
C ASP A 100 -24.33 -47.61 9.06
N VAL A 101 -24.27 -46.27 9.09
CA VAL A 101 -25.10 -45.41 9.95
C VAL A 101 -26.36 -44.91 9.22
N HIS A 102 -26.54 -45.27 7.94
CA HIS A 102 -27.75 -44.99 7.15
C HIS A 102 -28.59 -46.24 6.90
#